data_AF-A0A2M8L5S8-F1
#
_entry.id   AF-A0A2M8L5S8-F1
#
_cell.length_a   1.000
_cell.length_b   1.000
_cell.length_c   1.000
_cell.angle_alpha   90.00
_cell.angle_beta   90.00
_cell.angle_gamma   90.00
#
_symmetry.space_group_name_H-M   'P 1'
#
loop_
_entity.id
_entity.type
_entity.pdbx_description
1 polymer ?
#
loop_
_entity_poly.entity_id
_entity_poly.type
_entity_poly.pdbx_seq_one_letter_code
_entity_poly.pdbx_strand_id
1 'polypeptide(L)'
;MMVSVVEAAYTRAAQIPGYYVAGKTGTAQISFAALGIDKRGYSDKTWQSFVGFAPAFDPKFLILVKLNNPATKTAEYSAVPIFQTLAKYIIDYYQIPPDHEYE
;
A
#
# COMPACT_ATOMS: atom_id res chain seq x y z
N MET A 1 -6.07 8.63 11.70
CA MET A 1 -4.88 7.81 11.99
C MET A 1 -4.27 7.19 10.72
N MET A 2 -5.00 6.47 9.87
CA MET A 2 -4.41 5.89 8.64
C MET A 2 -4.28 6.87 7.47
N VAL A 3 -5.14 7.89 7.39
CA VAL A 3 -5.00 8.99 6.42
C VAL A 3 -3.68 9.73 6.62
N SER A 4 -3.35 10.08 7.86
CA SER A 4 -2.08 10.74 8.20
C SER A 4 -0.83 9.91 7.89
N VAL A 5 -0.95 8.58 7.76
CA VAL A 5 0.17 7.77 7.24
C VAL A 5 0.38 8.11 5.77
N VAL A 6 -0.66 8.08 4.95
CA VAL A 6 -0.55 8.38 3.50
C VAL A 6 -0.09 9.81 3.25
N GLU A 7 -0.46 10.75 4.10
CA GLU A 7 0.01 12.15 4.03
C GLU A 7 1.47 12.34 4.48
N ALA A 8 2.05 11.37 5.21
CA ALA A 8 3.45 11.43 5.61
C ALA A 8 4.40 11.22 4.42
N ALA A 9 5.59 11.84 4.50
CA ALA A 9 6.55 11.93 3.39
C ALA A 9 6.90 10.58 2.72
N TYR A 10 6.99 9.49 3.48
CA TYR A 10 7.41 8.18 2.98
C TYR A 10 6.32 7.43 2.19
N THR A 11 5.05 7.79 2.36
CA THR A 11 3.89 7.10 1.76
C THR A 11 3.03 8.03 0.90
N ARG A 12 3.53 9.24 0.64
CA ARG A 12 2.89 10.26 -0.19
C ARG A 12 2.55 9.77 -1.60
N ALA A 13 3.31 8.80 -2.12
CA ALA A 13 3.03 8.15 -3.40
C ALA A 13 1.69 7.39 -3.43
N ALA A 14 1.04 7.14 -2.30
CA ALA A 14 -0.32 6.56 -2.24
C ALA A 14 -1.44 7.61 -2.38
N GLN A 15 -1.13 8.91 -2.40
CA GLN A 15 -2.13 9.98 -2.53
C GLN A 15 -2.82 9.94 -3.89
N ILE A 16 -4.12 10.26 -3.89
CA ILE A 16 -4.92 10.42 -5.11
C ILE A 16 -5.57 11.80 -5.04
N PRO A 17 -5.38 12.66 -6.05
CA PRO A 17 -5.98 13.97 -6.06
C PRO A 17 -7.50 13.94 -5.92
N GLY A 18 -8.03 14.72 -4.97
CA GLY A 18 -9.46 14.79 -4.65
C GLY A 18 -9.98 13.73 -3.68
N TYR A 19 -9.11 12.84 -3.16
CA TYR A 19 -9.53 11.76 -2.26
C TYR A 19 -8.66 11.67 -1.02
N TYR A 20 -9.29 11.53 0.14
CA TYR A 20 -8.62 10.99 1.31
C TYR A 20 -8.40 9.50 1.12
N VAL A 21 -7.12 9.09 1.16
CA VAL A 21 -6.72 7.69 1.11
C VAL A 21 -6.22 7.28 2.48
N ALA A 22 -6.77 6.21 3.02
CA ALA A 22 -6.27 5.60 4.26
C ALA A 22 -5.50 4.32 3.91
N GLY A 23 -4.29 4.16 4.43
CA GLY A 23 -3.51 2.96 4.16
C GLY A 23 -2.29 2.77 5.06
N LYS A 24 -1.65 1.62 4.92
CA LYS A 24 -0.45 1.27 5.69
C LYS A 24 0.49 0.36 4.90
N THR A 25 1.78 0.69 4.98
CA THR A 25 2.88 -0.16 4.50
C THR A 25 3.21 -1.28 5.47
N GLY A 26 3.59 -2.43 4.94
CA GLY A 26 4.18 -3.54 5.68
C GLY A 26 5.39 -4.09 4.95
N THR A 27 6.53 -4.16 5.65
CA THR A 27 7.76 -4.83 5.17
C THR A 27 8.16 -5.85 6.22
N ALA A 28 8.10 -7.13 5.88
CA ALA A 28 8.39 -8.23 6.81
C ALA A 28 9.48 -9.13 6.25
N GLN A 29 10.49 -9.46 7.06
CA GLN A 29 11.49 -10.44 6.67
C GLN A 29 10.85 -11.82 6.54
N ILE A 30 11.27 -12.59 5.53
CA ILE A 30 10.77 -13.95 5.29
C ILE A 30 11.59 -14.92 6.14
N SER A 31 10.93 -15.76 6.93
CA SER A 31 11.62 -16.80 7.71
C SER A 31 12.31 -17.82 6.79
N PHE A 32 13.44 -18.39 7.21
CA PHE A 32 14.09 -19.46 6.44
C PHE A 32 13.15 -20.64 6.21
N ALA A 33 12.33 -21.00 7.20
CA ALA A 33 11.29 -22.01 7.08
C ALA A 33 10.24 -21.69 6.00
N ALA A 34 9.81 -20.43 5.86
CA ALA A 34 8.88 -20.03 4.80
C ALA A 34 9.51 -20.06 3.40
N LEU A 35 10.84 -20.15 3.30
CA LEU A 35 11.57 -20.40 2.06
C LEU A 35 11.89 -21.89 1.84
N GLY A 36 11.41 -22.78 2.70
CA GLY A 36 11.71 -24.22 2.64
C GLY A 36 13.13 -24.59 3.08
N ILE A 37 13.80 -23.71 3.83
CA ILE A 37 15.15 -23.92 4.34
C ILE A 37 15.05 -24.30 5.82
N ASP A 38 15.55 -25.48 6.18
CA ASP A 38 15.59 -25.97 7.57
C ASP A 38 16.68 -25.24 8.38
N LYS A 39 16.36 -23.99 8.75
CA LYS A 39 17.21 -23.10 9.53
C LYS A 39 16.33 -22.19 10.39
N ARG A 40 16.75 -21.92 11.62
CA ARG A 40 16.06 -20.96 12.50
C ARG A 40 16.35 -19.51 12.09
N GLY A 41 15.36 -18.64 12.27
CA GLY A 41 15.48 -17.19 12.06
C GLY A 41 14.93 -16.69 10.73
N TYR A 42 15.35 -15.49 10.33
CA TYR A 42 14.85 -14.77 9.16
C TYR A 42 15.94 -14.56 8.11
N SER A 43 15.54 -14.60 6.84
CA SER A 43 16.37 -14.22 5.70
C SER A 43 16.43 -12.70 5.52
N ASP A 44 17.26 -12.27 4.58
CA ASP A 44 17.30 -10.90 4.06
C ASP A 44 16.17 -10.59 3.06
N LYS A 45 15.45 -11.62 2.59
CA LYS A 45 14.30 -11.48 1.70
C LYS A 45 13.12 -10.90 2.46
N THR A 46 12.28 -10.14 1.76
CA THR A 46 11.11 -9.48 2.36
C THR A 46 9.81 -9.78 1.63
N TRP A 47 8.73 -9.96 2.38
CA TRP A 47 7.38 -9.71 1.88
C TRP A 47 7.07 -8.23 2.07
N GLN A 48 6.65 -7.58 0.99
CA GLN A 48 6.30 -6.17 1.00
C GLN A 48 4.84 -6.02 0.63
N SER A 49 4.15 -5.15 1.35
CA SER A 49 2.72 -5.00 1.20
C SER A 49 2.26 -3.58 1.46
N PHE A 50 1.14 -3.23 0.84
CA PHE A 50 0.37 -2.05 1.18
C PHE A 50 -1.10 -2.44 1.20
N VAL A 51 -1.78 -2.08 2.28
CA VAL A 51 -3.23 -2.20 2.40
C VAL A 51 -3.81 -0.81 2.52
N GLY A 52 -4.86 -0.53 1.77
CA GLY A 52 -5.54 0.76 1.85
C GLY A 52 -6.96 0.72 1.29
N PHE A 53 -7.70 1.78 1.58
CA PHE A 53 -9.08 1.96 1.15
C PHE A 53 -9.34 3.45 0.86
N ALA A 54 -10.28 3.71 -0.03
CA ALA A 54 -10.71 5.06 -0.36
C ALA A 54 -12.18 5.07 -0.87
N PRO A 55 -12.85 6.23 -0.83
CA PRO A 55 -12.51 7.41 -0.04
C PRO A 55 -12.48 7.10 1.47
N ALA A 56 -11.62 7.75 2.26
CA ALA A 56 -11.33 7.30 3.62
C ALA A 56 -12.50 7.46 4.59
N PHE A 57 -13.34 8.49 4.39
CA PHE A 57 -14.47 8.81 5.27
C PHE A 57 -15.79 8.15 4.83
N ASP A 58 -15.88 7.68 3.58
CA ASP A 58 -16.98 6.83 3.08
C ASP A 58 -16.44 5.74 2.14
N PRO A 59 -15.78 4.68 2.70
CA PRO A 59 -15.03 3.71 1.91
C PRO A 59 -15.87 2.93 0.90
N LYS A 60 -15.44 2.92 -0.36
CA LYS A 60 -16.10 2.16 -1.44
C LYS A 60 -15.31 0.92 -1.88
N PHE A 61 -14.01 0.90 -1.63
CA PHE A 61 -13.15 -0.24 -1.96
C PHE A 61 -11.99 -0.39 -0.98
N LEU A 62 -11.44 -1.60 -0.93
CA LEU A 62 -10.21 -1.94 -0.22
C LEU A 62 -9.28 -2.70 -1.17
N ILE A 63 -7.99 -2.37 -1.14
CA ILE A 63 -6.95 -3.03 -1.93
C ILE A 63 -5.86 -3.53 -0.99
N LEU A 64 -5.44 -4.77 -1.21
CA LEU A 64 -4.20 -5.32 -0.68
C LEU A 64 -3.26 -5.61 -1.85
N VAL A 65 -2.12 -4.93 -1.87
CA VAL A 65 -0.99 -5.30 -2.73
C VAL A 65 0.02 -6.05 -1.87
N LYS A 66 0.41 -7.26 -2.31
CA LYS A 66 1.47 -8.06 -1.68
C LYS A 66 2.46 -8.52 -2.75
N LEU A 67 3.75 -8.27 -2.50
CA LEU A 67 4.85 -8.67 -3.36
C LEU A 67 5.79 -9.60 -2.60
N ASN A 68 6.19 -10.69 -3.26
CA ASN A 68 7.13 -11.65 -2.72
C ASN A 68 8.56 -11.29 -3.16
N ASN A 69 9.38 -10.83 -2.22
CA ASN A 69 10.79 -10.47 -2.42
C ASN A 69 11.03 -9.56 -3.65
N PRO A 70 10.37 -8.39 -3.73
CA PRO A 70 10.66 -7.43 -4.80
C PRO A 70 12.11 -6.91 -4.68
N ALA A 71 12.64 -6.36 -5.77
CA ALA A 71 14.02 -5.86 -5.82
C ALA A 71 14.29 -4.63 -4.93
N THR A 72 13.23 -3.91 -4.53
CA THR A 72 13.34 -2.76 -3.63
C THR A 72 13.47 -3.20 -2.17
N LYS A 73 14.00 -2.33 -1.31
CA LYS A 73 14.20 -2.67 0.10
C LYS A 73 12.94 -2.57 0.97
N THR A 74 11.99 -1.70 0.61
CA THR A 74 10.80 -1.45 1.42
C THR A 74 9.55 -1.23 0.57
N ALA A 75 8.38 -1.44 1.18
CA ALA A 75 7.08 -1.40 0.52
C ALA A 75 6.71 -0.02 -0.07
N GLU A 76 7.28 1.06 0.46
CA GLU A 76 7.12 2.43 -0.05
C GLU A 76 7.51 2.55 -1.53
N TYR A 77 8.51 1.77 -1.96
CA TYR A 77 9.03 1.80 -3.34
C TYR A 77 8.47 0.68 -4.23
N SER A 78 7.66 -0.23 -3.70
CA SER A 78 7.14 -1.38 -4.46
C SER A 78 5.62 -1.47 -4.46
N ALA A 79 5.00 -1.73 -3.31
CA ALA A 79 3.56 -1.97 -3.20
C ALA A 79 2.75 -0.68 -3.29
N VAL A 80 3.30 0.44 -2.80
CA VAL A 80 2.60 1.74 -2.78
C VAL A 80 2.29 2.28 -4.18
N PRO A 81 3.23 2.36 -5.15
CA PRO A 81 2.92 2.83 -6.50
C PRO A 81 1.86 1.96 -7.22
N ILE A 82 1.91 0.65 -7.00
CA ILE A 82 0.93 -0.29 -7.56
C ILE A 82 -0.46 -0.02 -6.98
N PHE A 83 -0.55 0.17 -5.65
CA PHE A 83 -1.80 0.54 -5.00
C PHE A 83 -2.37 1.84 -5.60
N GLN A 84 -1.53 2.88 -5.75
CA GLN A 84 -2.00 4.18 -6.25
C GLN A 84 -2.58 4.06 -7.66
N THR A 85 -1.90 3.33 -8.55
CA THR A 85 -2.36 3.13 -9.93
C THR A 85 -3.70 2.40 -9.96
N LEU A 86 -3.84 1.31 -9.17
CA LEU A 86 -5.06 0.52 -9.12
C LEU A 86 -6.22 1.29 -8.47
N ALA A 87 -5.95 1.99 -7.37
CA ALA A 87 -6.96 2.80 -6.68
C ALA A 87 -7.47 3.94 -7.57
N LYS A 88 -6.57 4.63 -8.30
CA LYS A 88 -6.98 5.63 -9.28
C LYS A 88 -7.85 5.03 -10.38
N TYR A 89 -7.45 3.88 -10.92
CA TYR A 89 -8.23 3.18 -11.94
C TYR A 89 -9.64 2.83 -11.44
N ILE A 90 -9.77 2.30 -10.22
CA ILE A 90 -11.06 1.96 -9.62
C ILE A 90 -11.94 3.21 -9.45
N ILE A 91 -11.37 4.29 -8.91
CA ILE A 91 -12.08 5.57 -8.73
C ILE A 91 -12.62 6.09 -10.07
N ASP A 92 -11.77 6.14 -11.10
CA ASP A 92 -12.14 6.63 -12.42
C ASP A 92 -13.22 5.72 -13.06
N TYR A 93 -13.06 4.40 -12.93
CA TYR A 93 -13.96 3.40 -13.53
C TYR A 93 -15.36 3.43 -12.93
N TYR A 94 -15.46 3.51 -11.60
CA TYR A 94 -16.74 3.55 -10.89
C TYR A 94 -17.31 4.96 -10.72
N GLN A 95 -16.62 5.98 -11.23
CA GLN A 95 -16.99 7.39 -11.11
C GLN A 95 -17.29 7.78 -9.65
N ILE A 96 -16.43 7.33 -8.73
CA ILE A 96 -16.57 7.63 -7.31
C ILE A 96 -16.41 9.15 -7.14
N PRO A 97 -17.30 9.86 -6.42
CA PRO A 97 -17.16 11.29 -6.22
C PRO A 97 -15.99 11.62 -5.26
N PRO A 98 -15.28 12.74 -5.45
CA PRO A 98 -14.22 13.19 -4.56
C PRO A 98 -14.77 13.53 -3.16
N ASP A 99 -13.97 13.28 -2.12
CA ASP A 99 -14.28 13.60 -0.70
C ASP A 99 -13.31 14.62 -0.09
N HIS A 100 -12.47 15.23 -0.92
CA HIS A 100 -11.48 16.23 -0.52
C HIS A 100 -11.34 17.31 -1.61
N GLU A 101 -11.36 18.58 -1.22
CA GLU A 101 -10.98 19.67 -2.11
C GLU A 101 -9.45 19.73 -2.22
N TYR A 102 -8.93 19.78 -3.45
CA TYR A 102 -7.51 19.99 -3.68
C TYR A 102 -7.25 21.50 -3.81
N GLU A 103 -6.62 22.09 -2.79
CA GLU A 103 -5.99 23.43 -2.92
C GLU A 103 -4.66 23.36 -3.68
#